data_AF-A0A2N3DJB8-F1
#
_entry.id   AF-A0A2N3DJB8-F1
#
_cell.length_a   1.000
_cell.length_b   1.000
_cell.length_c   1.000
_cell.angle_alpha   90.00
_cell.angle_beta   90.00
_cell.angle_gamma   90.00
#
_symmetry.space_group_name_H-M   'P 1'
#
loop_
_entity.id
_entity.type
_entity.pdbx_description
1 polymer ?
#
loop_
_entity_poly.entity_id
_entity_poly.type
_entity_poly.pdbx_seq_one_letter_code
_entity_poly.pdbx_strand_id
1 'polypeptide(L)' 'RGGVPEVVDYEALGLPVLADCPDMRIEFIASEAPPADPGELGAVVAPPAIANALFSATGLRLRRLPLLSDGI' A
#
# COMPACT_ATOMS: atom_id res chain seq x y z
N ARG A 1 2.42 -5.02 -28.93
CA ARG A 1 2.10 -3.61 -28.59
C ARG A 1 3.44 -2.89 -28.37
N GLY A 2 3.68 -1.77 -29.07
CA GLY A 2 5.01 -1.16 -29.27
C GLY A 2 5.63 -0.43 -28.07
N GLY A 3 5.63 -1.03 -26.87
CA GLY A 3 6.26 -0.46 -25.68
C GLY A 3 5.57 0.78 -25.10
N VAL A 4 4.35 1.08 -25.55
CA VAL A 4 3.53 2.18 -25.01
C VAL A 4 2.88 1.77 -23.69
N PRO A 5 2.67 2.72 -22.75
CA PRO A 5 1.94 2.45 -21.52
C PRO A 5 0.55 1.87 -21.81
N GLU A 6 0.15 0.87 -21.03
CA GLU A 6 -1.17 0.25 -21.20
C GLU A 6 -2.29 1.06 -20.53
N VAL A 7 -1.96 1.80 -19.47
CA VAL A 7 -2.86 2.70 -18.76
C VAL A 7 -2.45 4.15 -19.06
N VAL A 8 -3.38 4.95 -19.57
CA VAL A 8 -3.13 6.34 -20.01
C VAL A 8 -4.10 7.36 -19.42
N ASP A 9 -5.16 6.92 -18.76
CA ASP A 9 -6.09 7.77 -18.01
C ASP A 9 -5.96 7.53 -16.50
N TYR A 10 -6.39 8.51 -15.70
CA TYR A 10 -6.29 8.42 -14.23
C TYR A 10 -7.25 7.39 -13.64
N GLU A 11 -8.37 7.14 -14.29
CA GLU A 11 -9.39 6.19 -13.83
C GLU A 11 -8.85 4.76 -13.89
N ALA A 12 -8.17 4.36 -14.96
CA ALA A 12 -7.63 3.01 -15.10
C ALA A 12 -6.34 2.77 -14.29
N LEU A 13 -5.82 3.76 -13.56
CA LEU A 13 -4.71 3.55 -12.62
C LEU A 13 -5.15 2.78 -11.36
N GLY A 14 -6.45 2.70 -11.06
CA GLY A 14 -6.96 2.02 -9.87
C GLY A 14 -6.43 2.60 -8.57
N LEU A 15 -6.22 3.93 -8.52
CA LEU A 15 -5.80 4.62 -7.30
C LEU A 15 -6.92 4.58 -6.25
N PRO A 16 -6.59 4.42 -4.96
CA PRO A 16 -7.59 4.41 -3.90
C PRO A 16 -8.35 5.74 -3.86
N VAL A 17 -9.67 5.67 -3.74
CA VAL A 17 -10.52 6.83 -3.46
C VAL A 17 -10.71 6.99 -1.95
N LEU A 18 -11.32 8.11 -1.53
CA LEU A 18 -11.57 8.37 -0.10
C LEU A 18 -12.35 7.24 0.59
N ALA A 19 -13.23 6.54 -0.12
CA ALA A 19 -13.99 5.43 0.43
C ALA A 19 -13.15 4.17 0.70
N ASP A 20 -11.99 4.01 0.05
CA ASP A 20 -11.08 2.88 0.24
C ASP A 20 -10.15 3.08 1.45
N CYS A 21 -10.01 4.33 1.90
CA CYS A 21 -9.12 4.71 2.99
C CYS A 21 -9.84 4.61 4.35
N PRO A 22 -9.43 3.68 5.25
CA PRO A 22 -10.03 3.57 6.57
C PRO A 22 -9.59 4.72 7.50
N ASP A 23 -10.20 4.81 8.68
CA ASP A 23 -9.71 5.65 9.76
C ASP A 23 -8.28 5.25 10.16
N MET A 24 -7.36 6.23 10.22
CA MET A 24 -5.94 6.02 10.47
C MET A 24 -5.55 6.60 11.83
N ARG A 25 -4.99 5.76 12.70
CA ARG A 25 -4.39 6.19 13.97
C ARG A 25 -2.89 6.39 13.80
N ILE A 26 -2.43 7.59 14.10
CA ILE A 26 -1.02 7.99 13.98
C ILE A 26 -0.49 8.39 15.35
N GLU A 27 0.65 7.83 15.73
CA GLU A 27 1.37 8.13 16.97
C GLU A 27 2.79 8.60 16.64
N PHE A 28 3.22 9.67 17.29
CA PHE A 28 4.60 10.14 17.24
C PHE A 28 5.35 9.66 18.48
N ILE A 29 6.41 8.89 18.26
CA ILE A 29 7.26 8.37 19.33
C ILE A 29 8.37 9.39 19.61
N ALA A 30 8.55 9.76 20.88
CA ALA A 30 9.59 10.69 21.30
C ALA A 30 11.00 10.11 21.02
N SER A 31 11.90 10.95 20.51
CA SER A 31 13.28 10.57 20.15
C SER A 31 14.25 11.73 20.33
N GLU A 32 15.43 11.44 20.89
CA GLU A 32 16.56 12.37 21.01
C GLU A 32 17.51 12.31 19.79
N ALA A 33 17.18 11.48 18.79
CA ALA A 33 17.97 11.39 17.55
C ALA A 33 17.83 12.68 16.70
N PRO A 34 18.77 12.94 15.78
CA PRO A 34 18.60 14.01 14.80
C PRO A 34 17.25 13.88 14.05
N PRO A 35 16.59 15.00 13.70
CA PRO A 35 15.35 14.96 12.95
C PRO A 35 15.47 14.17 11.64
N ALA A 36 14.42 13.41 11.31
CA ALA A 36 14.30 12.66 10.07
C ALA A 36 12.95 12.93 9.43
N ASP A 37 12.87 12.82 8.09
CA ASP A 37 11.63 12.94 7.34
C ASP A 37 10.86 11.62 7.35
N PRO A 38 9.64 11.55 7.93
CA PRO A 38 8.83 10.34 7.93
C PRO A 38 8.00 10.15 6.65
N GLY A 39 8.05 11.08 5.69
CA GLY A 39 7.09 11.16 4.58
C GLY A 39 6.98 9.90 3.72
N GLU A 40 8.08 9.16 3.55
CA GLU A 40 8.10 7.93 2.73
C GLU A 40 7.77 6.65 3.52
N LEU A 41 7.78 6.70 4.86
CA LEU A 41 7.66 5.50 5.70
C LEU A 41 6.35 4.75 5.42
N GLY A 42 5.24 5.49 5.28
CA GLY A 42 3.92 4.90 5.01
C GLY A 42 3.89 4.06 3.74
N ALA A 43 4.46 4.56 2.65
CA ALA A 43 4.51 3.86 1.36
C ALA A 43 5.33 2.56 1.43
N VAL A 44 6.36 2.52 2.28
CA VAL A 44 7.23 1.36 2.45
C VAL A 44 6.62 0.33 3.41
N VAL A 45 6.04 0.76 4.53
CA VAL A 45 5.58 -0.17 5.58
C VAL A 45 4.15 -0.69 5.37
N ALA A 46 3.28 0.07 4.68
CA ALA A 46 1.89 -0.33 4.52
C ALA A 46 1.70 -1.61 3.68
N PRO A 47 2.33 -1.78 2.49
CA PRO A 47 2.13 -2.99 1.68
C PRO A 47 2.46 -4.30 2.40
N PRO A 48 3.64 -4.48 3.04
CA PRO A 48 3.94 -5.71 3.76
C PRO A 48 3.07 -5.90 5.01
N ALA A 49 2.65 -4.82 5.69
CA ALA A 49 1.72 -4.92 6.83
C ALA A 49 0.36 -5.48 6.40
N ILE A 50 -0.20 -4.97 5.30
CA ILE A 50 -1.47 -5.47 4.72
C ILE A 50 -1.31 -6.93 4.28
N ALA A 51 -0.21 -7.28 3.60
CA ALA A 51 0.05 -8.67 3.20
C ALA A 51 0.13 -9.64 4.40
N ASN A 52 0.72 -9.20 5.52
CA ASN A 52 0.76 -9.98 6.76
C ASN A 52 -0.64 -10.12 7.40
N ALA A 53 -1.45 -9.07 7.38
CA ALA A 53 -2.82 -9.12 7.87
C ALA A 53 -3.68 -10.09 7.05
N LEU A 54 -3.57 -10.05 5.71
CA LEU A 54 -4.26 -10.99 4.82
C LEU A 54 -3.81 -12.43 5.04
N PHE A 55 -2.51 -12.67 5.23
CA PHE A 55 -2.02 -14.00 5.60
C PHE A 55 -2.57 -14.46 6.95
N SER A 56 -2.61 -13.59 7.95
CA SER A 56 -3.18 -13.90 9.27
C SER A 56 -4.66 -14.30 9.17
N ALA A 57 -5.42 -13.60 8.33
CA ALA A 57 -6.85 -13.83 8.13
C ALA A 57 -7.18 -15.07 7.27
N THR A 58 -6.32 -15.44 6.32
CA THR A 58 -6.66 -16.43 5.27
C THR A 58 -5.72 -17.63 5.20
N GLY A 59 -4.53 -17.55 5.80
CA GLY A 59 -3.43 -18.52 5.61
C GLY A 59 -2.70 -18.42 4.26
N LEU A 60 -3.17 -17.56 3.34
CA LEU A 60 -2.57 -17.40 2.01
C LEU A 60 -1.47 -16.34 2.02
N ARG A 61 -0.28 -16.70 1.53
CA ARG A 61 0.87 -15.78 1.49
C ARG A 61 0.98 -15.07 0.15
N LEU A 62 0.61 -13.80 0.12
CA LEU A 62 0.74 -12.91 -1.03
C LEU A 62 2.11 -12.24 -1.03
N ARG A 63 2.84 -12.33 -2.15
CA ARG A 63 4.23 -11.83 -2.30
C ARG A 63 4.44 -10.91 -3.50
N ARG A 64 3.40 -10.73 -4.32
CA ARG A 64 3.44 -9.91 -5.52
C ARG A 64 2.40 -8.80 -5.37
N LEU A 65 2.78 -7.59 -5.76
CA LEU A 65 1.85 -6.47 -5.85
C LEU A 65 1.27 -6.38 -7.28
N PRO A 66 0.02 -5.88 -7.43
CA PRO A 66 -0.94 -5.64 -6.36
C PRO A 66 -1.32 -6.95 -5.64
N LEU A 67 -1.61 -6.88 -4.33
CA LEU A 67 -1.80 -8.08 -3.49
C LEU A 67 -2.98 -8.93 -3.95
N LEU A 68 -4.00 -8.29 -4.50
CA LEU A 68 -5.13 -8.92 -5.15
C LEU A 68 -5.02 -8.60 -6.64
N SER A 69 -5.01 -9.65 -7.46
CA SER A 69 -5.31 -9.56 -8.89
C SER A 69 -6.81 -9.70 -9.09
N ASP A 70 -7.37 -9.22 -10.22
CA ASP A 70 -8.79 -9.29 -10.62
C ASP A 70 -9.37 -10.72 -10.79
N GLY A 71 -9.08 -11.66 -9.90
CA GLY A 71 -9.46 -13.07 -10.03
C GLY A 71 -9.52 -13.86 -8.72
N ILE A 72 -9.57 -13.19 -7.57
CA ILE A 72 -10.19 -13.73 -6.35
C ILE A 72 -11.55 -13.05 -6.21
#